data_AF-A0A7V4WFP2-F1
#
_entry.id   AF-A0A7V4WFP2-F1
#
_cell.length_a   1.000
_cell.length_b   1.000
_cell.length_c   1.000
_cell.angle_alpha   90.00
_cell.angle_beta   90.00
_cell.angle_gamma   90.00
#
_symmetry.space_group_name_H-M   'P 1'
#
loop_
_entity.id
_entity.type
_entity.pdbx_description
1 polymer ?
#
loop_
_entity_poly.entity_id
_entity_poly.type
_entity_poly.pdbx_seq_one_letter_code
_entity_poly.pdbx_strand_id
1 'polypeptide(L)'
;MADLQYFKAKGSYGIFYGLGKEEIAVNFSELSGLITLAGQNGFGKTTFMEMLSPFDIFPSRQMKDPKKYNLKKQFMLRDSFKEVCYLFNGQKYIFRVEVPAGTTMSPEGYI
;
A
#
# COMPACT_ATOMS: atom_id res chain seq x y z
N MET A 1 -15.08 -15.25 3.44
CA MET A 1 -14.23 -14.33 4.21
C MET A 1 -12.99 -14.07 3.38
N ALA A 2 -12.47 -12.84 3.34
CA ALA A 2 -11.24 -12.55 2.61
C ALA A 2 -10.08 -12.52 3.61
N ASP A 3 -9.11 -13.41 3.44
CA ASP A 3 -7.96 -13.52 4.32
C ASP A 3 -6.78 -12.82 3.68
N LEU A 4 -6.22 -11.82 4.37
CA LEU A 4 -5.02 -11.13 3.93
C LEU A 4 -3.83 -12.10 4.01
N GLN A 5 -3.13 -12.31 2.90
CA GLN A 5 -2.03 -13.27 2.80
C GLN A 5 -0.68 -12.58 2.91
N TYR A 6 -0.44 -11.55 2.10
CA TYR A 6 0.79 -10.78 2.16
C TYR A 6 0.59 -9.38 1.61
N PHE A 7 1.53 -8.50 1.96
CA PHE A 7 1.63 -7.14 1.44
C PHE A 7 3.08 -6.83 1.06
N LYS A 8 3.28 -6.12 -0.05
CA LYS A 8 4.56 -5.54 -0.46
C LYS A 8 4.36 -4.12 -0.96
N ALA A 9 5.32 -3.24 -0.67
CA ALA A 9 5.34 -1.93 -1.30
C ALA A 9 6.76 -1.40 -1.40
N LYS A 10 7.01 -0.64 -2.47
CA LYS A 10 8.28 0.04 -2.74
C LYS A 10 8.03 1.50 -3.08
N GLY A 11 8.89 2.39 -2.55
CA GLY A 11 8.91 3.81 -2.91
C GLY A 11 7.83 4.66 -2.25
N SER A 12 7.14 4.16 -1.21
CA SER A 12 6.11 4.92 -0.49
C SER A 12 6.72 6.01 0.40
N TYR A 13 6.31 7.27 0.22
CA TYR A 13 6.78 8.38 1.07
C TYR A 13 6.48 8.14 2.55
N GLY A 14 5.26 7.67 2.86
CA GLY A 14 4.84 7.50 4.26
C GLY A 14 5.59 6.38 4.99
N ILE A 15 6.03 5.35 4.26
CA ILE A 15 6.87 4.28 4.81
C ILE A 15 8.33 4.73 4.89
N PHE A 16 8.84 5.39 3.86
CA PHE A 16 10.22 5.88 3.86
C PHE A 16 10.46 6.90 4.98
N TYR A 17 9.65 7.95 5.07
CA TYR A 17 9.80 8.93 6.15
C TYR A 17 9.42 8.38 7.52
N GLY A 18 8.54 7.37 7.58
CA GLY A 18 8.09 6.79 8.85
C GLY A 18 9.00 5.71 9.43
N LEU A 19 9.63 4.89 8.58
CA LEU A 19 10.42 3.71 8.97
C LEU A 19 11.85 3.71 8.40
N GLY A 20 12.21 4.66 7.53
CA GLY A 20 13.49 4.69 6.84
C GLY A 20 13.66 3.58 5.79
N LYS A 21 12.57 2.92 5.38
CA LYS A 21 12.60 1.79 4.45
C LYS A 21 12.04 2.18 3.10
N GLU A 22 12.80 1.88 2.06
CA GLU A 22 12.36 2.06 0.67
C GLU A 22 11.34 0.99 0.25
N GLU A 23 11.58 -0.26 0.66
CA GLU A 23 10.74 -1.42 0.38
C GLU A 23 10.37 -2.14 1.67
N ILE A 24 9.13 -2.61 1.74
CA ILE A 24 8.63 -3.44 2.83
C ILE A 24 7.84 -4.62 2.28
N ALA A 25 7.94 -5.74 2.98
CA ALA A 25 7.13 -6.93 2.76
C ALA A 25 6.65 -7.47 4.11
N VAL A 26 5.40 -7.91 4.17
CA VAL A 26 4.79 -8.53 5.36
C VAL A 26 4.05 -9.78 4.93
N ASN A 27 4.37 -10.90 5.58
CA ASN A 27 3.61 -12.14 5.45
C ASN A 27 2.57 -12.21 6.58
N PHE A 28 1.30 -12.33 6.22
CA PHE A 28 0.18 -12.49 7.15
C PHE A 28 -0.30 -13.94 7.24
N SER A 29 0.16 -14.86 6.38
CA SER A 29 -0.32 -16.25 6.34
C SER A 29 -0.09 -17.02 7.63
N GLU A 30 0.87 -16.57 8.44
CA GLU A 30 1.23 -17.18 9.74
C GLU A 30 0.67 -16.40 10.93
N LEU A 31 0.02 -15.26 10.69
CA LEU A 31 -0.54 -14.41 11.74
C LEU A 31 -2.02 -14.74 11.91
N SER A 32 -2.46 -14.86 13.16
CA SER A 32 -3.86 -15.13 13.49
C SER A 32 -4.33 -14.27 14.68
N GLY A 33 -5.65 -14.05 14.75
CA GLY A 33 -6.27 -13.25 15.80
C GLY A 33 -6.11 -11.75 15.62
N LEU A 34 -6.00 -11.03 16.73
CA LEU A 34 -5.91 -9.57 16.74
C LEU A 34 -4.46 -9.10 16.54
N ILE A 35 -4.20 -8.44 15.42
CA ILE A 35 -2.90 -7.86 15.09
C ILE A 35 -2.94 -6.36 15.37
N THR A 36 -1.92 -5.84 16.06
CA THR A 36 -1.79 -4.42 16.38
C THR A 36 -0.58 -3.80 15.68
N LEU A 37 -0.75 -2.62 15.08
CA LEU A 37 0.35 -1.80 14.56
C LEU A 37 0.76 -0.78 15.64
N ALA A 38 1.94 -0.97 16.22
CA ALA A 38 2.49 -0.08 17.25
C ALA A 38 3.58 0.85 16.68
N GLY A 39 3.75 2.02 17.31
CA GLY A 39 4.77 3.00 16.94
C GLY A 39 4.31 4.44 17.18
N GLN A 40 5.24 5.40 17.15
CA GLN A 40 4.91 6.81 17.36
C GLN A 40 4.09 7.39 16.19
N ASN A 41 3.51 8.58 16.37
CA ASN A 41 2.87 9.29 15.27
C ASN A 41 3.91 9.61 14.19
N GLY A 42 3.50 9.48 12.92
CA GLY A 42 4.42 9.64 11.77
C GLY A 42 5.13 8.37 11.30
N PHE A 43 5.10 7.26 12.06
CA PHE A 43 5.79 6.00 11.71
C PHE A 43 5.12 5.19 10.57
N GLY A 44 4.28 5.83 9.74
CA GLY A 44 3.66 5.18 8.60
C GLY A 44 2.53 4.20 8.91
N LYS A 45 2.05 4.10 10.17
CA LYS A 45 0.96 3.16 10.56
C LYS A 45 -0.30 3.29 9.70
N THR A 46 -0.83 4.50 9.58
CA THR A 46 -2.02 4.77 8.75
C THR A 46 -1.71 4.52 7.27
N THR A 47 -0.53 4.93 6.79
CA THR A 47 -0.09 4.65 5.41
C THR A 47 -0.09 3.15 5.12
N PHE A 48 0.46 2.34 6.02
CA PHE A 48 0.46 0.89 5.90
C PHE A 48 -0.96 0.33 5.83
N MET A 49 -1.84 0.69 6.77
CA MET A 49 -3.22 0.20 6.77
C MET A 49 -4.00 0.57 5.50
N GLU A 50 -3.88 1.80 5.03
CA GLU A 50 -4.56 2.25 3.81
C GLU A 50 -4.05 1.51 2.56
N MET A 51 -2.74 1.20 2.52
CA MET A 51 -2.15 0.43 1.43
C MET A 51 -2.55 -1.05 1.44
N LEU A 52 -3.15 -1.58 2.51
CA LEU A 52 -3.70 -2.93 2.49
C LEU A 52 -4.95 -3.04 1.62
N SER A 53 -5.65 -1.94 1.31
CA SER A 53 -6.79 -1.96 0.38
C SER A 53 -6.36 -2.41 -1.02
N PRO A 54 -7.19 -3.14 -1.80
CA PRO A 54 -6.88 -3.44 -3.21
C PRO A 54 -6.97 -2.21 -4.13
N PHE A 55 -7.50 -1.08 -3.64
CA PHE A 55 -7.78 0.11 -4.45
C PHE A 55 -6.68 1.19 -4.36
N ASP A 56 -6.68 2.06 -5.37
CA ASP A 56 -5.70 3.13 -5.57
C ASP A 56 -6.04 4.44 -4.85
N ILE A 57 -6.55 4.30 -3.64
CA ILE A 57 -7.03 5.43 -2.83
C ILE A 57 -6.44 5.36 -1.42
N PHE A 58 -6.22 6.54 -0.83
CA PHE A 58 -5.94 6.71 0.60
C PHE A 58 -7.16 7.38 1.24
N PRO A 59 -8.15 6.60 1.74
CA PRO A 59 -9.45 7.12 2.15
C PRO A 59 -9.38 8.27 3.16
N SER A 60 -8.49 8.18 4.16
CA SER A 60 -8.34 9.20 5.21
C SER A 60 -7.76 10.52 4.70
N ARG A 61 -7.11 10.50 3.54
CA ARG A 61 -6.41 11.64 2.95
C ARG A 61 -7.14 12.24 1.77
N GLN A 62 -7.78 11.40 0.96
CA GLN A 62 -8.51 11.83 -0.24
C GLN A 62 -9.63 12.81 0.10
N MET A 63 -10.35 12.60 1.21
CA MET A 63 -11.39 13.53 1.66
C MET A 63 -10.86 14.92 2.05
N LYS A 64 -9.56 15.03 2.40
CA LYS A 64 -8.93 16.30 2.75
C LYS A 64 -8.48 17.08 1.53
N ASP A 65 -7.85 16.38 0.58
CA ASP A 65 -7.38 16.97 -0.68
C ASP A 65 -7.14 15.87 -1.73
N PRO A 66 -8.12 15.60 -2.62
CA PRO A 66 -7.99 14.56 -3.63
C PRO A 66 -6.84 14.78 -4.61
N LYS A 67 -6.46 16.03 -4.88
CA LYS A 67 -5.39 16.37 -5.83
C LYS A 67 -4.01 16.15 -5.23
N LYS A 68 -3.85 16.39 -3.92
CA LYS A 68 -2.58 16.19 -3.21
C LYS A 68 -2.35 14.72 -2.86
N TYR A 69 -3.40 14.00 -2.49
CA TYR A 69 -3.31 12.63 -1.98
C TYR A 69 -3.70 11.56 -2.99
N ASN A 70 -3.56 11.85 -4.29
CA ASN A 70 -3.63 10.82 -5.30
C ASN A 70 -2.48 9.82 -5.12
N LEU A 71 -2.68 8.56 -5.50
CA LEU A 71 -1.73 7.48 -5.29
C LEU A 71 -0.32 7.85 -5.78
N LYS A 72 -0.23 8.38 -7.01
CA LYS A 72 1.04 8.82 -7.61
C LYS A 72 1.89 9.74 -6.74
N LYS A 73 1.28 10.74 -6.10
CA LYS A 73 2.02 11.70 -5.27
C LYS A 73 2.42 11.13 -3.92
N GLN A 74 1.98 9.91 -3.59
CA GLN A 74 2.38 9.20 -2.37
C GLN A 74 3.59 8.29 -2.60
N PHE A 75 4.11 8.21 -3.83
CA PHE A 75 5.26 7.41 -4.21
C PHE A 75 6.34 8.26 -4.89
N MET A 76 7.60 7.82 -4.81
CA MET A 76 8.77 8.62 -5.22
C MET A 76 9.68 7.97 -6.26
N LEU A 77 9.62 6.65 -6.44
CA LEU A 77 10.49 5.93 -7.37
C LEU A 77 9.78 5.61 -8.68
N ARG A 78 10.55 5.46 -9.75
CA ARG A 78 10.02 5.08 -11.08
C ARG A 78 9.48 3.66 -11.10
N ASP A 79 10.03 2.79 -10.26
CA ASP A 79 9.64 1.40 -10.06
C ASP A 79 8.87 1.21 -8.75
N SER A 80 8.19 2.26 -8.29
CA SER A 80 7.35 2.14 -7.10
C SER A 80 6.15 1.24 -7.38
N PHE A 81 5.79 0.43 -6.39
CA PHE A 81 4.60 -0.40 -6.48
C PHE A 81 3.96 -0.60 -5.12
N LYS A 82 2.71 -1.06 -5.16
CA LYS A 82 2.00 -1.67 -4.04
C LYS A 82 1.43 -2.99 -4.54
N GLU A 83 1.55 -4.03 -3.73
CA GLU A 83 0.99 -5.35 -4.01
C GLU A 83 0.33 -5.88 -2.74
N VAL A 84 -0.93 -6.29 -2.84
CA VAL A 84 -1.65 -6.96 -1.76
C VAL A 84 -2.28 -8.24 -2.28
N CYS A 85 -2.19 -9.30 -1.48
CA CYS A 85 -2.75 -10.59 -1.81
C CYS A 85 -3.81 -11.01 -0.80
N TYR A 86 -4.93 -11.49 -1.32
CA TYR A 86 -6.03 -12.05 -0.55
C TYR A 86 -6.31 -13.49 -0.96
N LEU A 87 -6.74 -14.30 0.01
CA LEU A 87 -7.42 -15.55 -0.24
C LEU A 87 -8.93 -15.31 -0.07
N PHE A 88 -9.71 -15.53 -1.11
CA PHE A 88 -11.16 -15.37 -1.08
C PHE A 88 -11.80 -16.58 -1.74
N ASN A 89 -12.67 -17.28 -1.01
CA ASN A 89 -13.33 -18.51 -1.46
C ASN A 89 -12.35 -19.56 -2.02
N GLY A 90 -11.20 -19.74 -1.36
CA GLY A 90 -10.16 -20.68 -1.78
C GLY A 90 -9.33 -20.23 -2.99
N GLN A 91 -9.62 -19.08 -3.57
CA GLN A 91 -8.87 -18.52 -4.70
C GLN A 91 -7.98 -17.37 -4.24
N LYS A 92 -6.77 -17.32 -4.82
CA LYS A 92 -5.79 -16.27 -4.55
C LYS A 92 -6.01 -15.11 -5.51
N TYR A 93 -6.15 -13.91 -4.97
CA TYR A 93 -6.25 -12.67 -5.73
C TYR A 93 -5.08 -11.76 -5.39
N ILE A 94 -4.34 -11.34 -6.40
CA ILE A 94 -3.19 -10.44 -6.26
C ILE A 94 -3.58 -9.12 -6.91
N PHE A 95 -3.53 -8.04 -6.14
CA PHE A 95 -3.75 -6.69 -6.62
C PHE A 95 -2.41 -5.99 -6.61
N ARG A 96 -1.83 -5.76 -7.79
CA ARG A 96 -0.57 -5.05 -7.95
C ARG A 96 -0.81 -3.77 -8.73
N VAL A 97 -0.28 -2.68 -8.20
CA VAL A 97 -0.39 -1.35 -8.79
C VAL A 97 1.01 -0.79 -8.94
N GLU A 98 1.41 -0.62 -10.19
CA GLU A 98 2.65 0.04 -10.56
C GLU A 98 2.43 1.56 -10.54
N VAL A 99 3.25 2.26 -9.79
CA VAL A 99 3.13 3.72 -9.56
C VAL A 99 4.40 4.41 -10.06
N PRO A 100 4.55 4.60 -11.37
CA PRO A 100 5.74 5.28 -11.89
C PRO A 100 5.74 6.74 -11.43
N ALA A 101 6.62 7.07 -10.47
CA ALA A 101 6.80 8.44 -10.03
C ALA A 101 7.56 9.23 -11.10
N GLY A 102 7.03 10.42 -11.44
CA GLY A 102 7.69 11.36 -12.35
C GLY A 102 7.45 11.17 -13.85
N THR A 103 6.55 10.26 -14.27
CA THR A 103 6.09 10.19 -15.66
C THR A 103 4.72 10.86 -15.82
N THR A 104 4.55 11.58 -16.94
CA THR A 104 3.28 12.19 -17.36
C THR A 104 2.21 11.15 -17.75
N MET A 105 2.53 9.85 -17.76
CA MET A 105 1.59 8.78 -18.12
C MET A 105 0.75 8.32 -16.92
N SER A 106 -0.57 8.41 -17.02
CA SER A 106 -1.55 7.75 -16.14
C SER A 106 -1.27 6.23 -16.06
N PRO A 107 -1.29 5.60 -14.87
CA PRO A 107 -1.09 4.17 -14.72
C PRO A 107 -2.50 3.55 -14.76
N GLU A 108 -3.00 3.26 -15.95
CA GLU A 108 -4.10 2.32 -16.08
C GLU A 108 -3.48 1.03 -16.58
N GLY A 109 -3.07 0.19 -15.65
CA GLY A 109 -2.51 -1.13 -15.93
C GLY A 109 -2.80 -2.03 -14.74
N TYR A 110 -3.92 -2.75 -14.81
CA TYR A 110 -4.17 -3.91 -13.97
C TYR A 110 -3.48 -5.10 -14.65
N ILE A 111 -2.54 -5.76 -13.95
CA ILE A 111 -1.93 -7.02 -14.39
C ILE A 111 -2.64 -8.18 -13.67
#